data_AF-A0A7K2J9H0-F1
#
_entry.id   AF-A0A7K2J9H0-F1
#
_cell.length_a   1.000
_cell.length_b   1.000
_cell.length_c   1.000
_cell.angle_alpha   90.00
_cell.angle_beta   90.00
_cell.angle_gamma   90.00
#
_symmetry.space_group_name_H-M   'P 1'
#
loop_
_entity.id
_entity.type
_entity.pdbx_description
1 polymer ?
#
loop_
_entity_poly.entity_id
_entity_poly.type
_entity_poly.pdbx_seq_one_letter_code
_entity_poly.pdbx_strand_id
1 'polypeptide(L)'
;MNVTLPTAQSLRAALAGLLDGLPPKQAAQAVDRLIASYRGETPTNAPILRDRSDVVAYAAYRMPATFEAVRSALDALVGAAPDWSPATHTDVGGGTGAASWA
;
A
#
# COMPACT_ATOMS: atom_id res chain seq x y z
N MET A 1 4.09 28.23 2.48
CA MET A 1 5.07 27.51 1.65
C MET A 1 4.71 26.03 1.75
N ASN A 2 4.02 25.47 0.76
CA ASN A 2 3.71 24.03 0.75
C ASN A 2 4.99 23.30 0.40
N VAL A 3 5.64 22.69 1.39
CA VAL A 3 6.80 21.83 1.16
C VAL A 3 6.27 20.52 0.59
N THR A 4 6.45 20.31 -0.72
CA THR A 4 6.18 19.01 -1.33
C THR A 4 7.22 18.03 -0.81
N LEU A 5 6.81 17.13 0.09
CA LEU A 5 7.70 16.08 0.60
C LEU A 5 7.97 15.06 -0.51
N PRO A 6 9.14 14.38 -0.48
CA PRO A 6 9.36 13.20 -1.31
C PRO A 6 8.19 12.21 -1.15
N THR A 7 7.74 11.59 -2.24
CA THR A 7 6.51 10.77 -2.27
C THR A 7 6.49 9.67 -1.21
N ALA A 8 7.65 9.06 -0.93
CA ALA A 8 7.83 8.06 0.14
C ALA A 8 7.56 8.62 1.55
N GLN A 9 7.89 9.88 1.81
CA GLN A 9 7.63 10.54 3.08
C GLN A 9 6.16 10.96 3.18
N SER A 10 5.58 11.47 2.10
CA SER A 10 4.14 11.77 2.01
C SER A 10 3.29 10.52 2.27
N LEU A 11 3.66 9.38 1.66
CA LEU A 11 2.99 8.10 1.88
C LEU A 11 3.06 7.68 3.36
N ARG A 12 4.27 7.71 3.95
CA ARG A 12 4.44 7.38 5.37
C ARG A 12 3.65 8.29 6.30
N ALA A 13 3.62 9.60 6.02
CA ALA A 13 2.85 10.56 6.80
C ALA A 13 1.34 10.33 6.67
N ALA A 14 0.85 10.06 5.46
CA ALA A 14 -0.56 9.75 5.23
C ALA A 14 -0.98 8.46 5.96
N LEU A 15 -0.17 7.41 5.88
CA LEU A 15 -0.40 6.16 6.62
C LEU A 15 -0.38 6.37 8.13
N ALA A 16 0.57 7.16 8.64
CA ALA A 16 0.63 7.51 10.07
C ALA A 16 -0.62 8.27 10.52
N GLY A 17 -1.11 9.23 9.73
CA GLY A 17 -2.35 9.95 10.03
C GLY A 17 -3.59 9.06 9.98
N LEU A 18 -3.62 8.03 9.12
CA LEU A 18 -4.71 7.06 9.09
C LEU A 18 -4.69 6.09 10.28
N LEU A 19 -3.49 5.77 10.78
CA LEU A 19 -3.29 4.96 11.98
C LEU A 19 -3.58 5.74 13.27
N ASP A 20 -3.55 7.06 13.23
CA ASP A 20 -3.83 7.89 14.40
C ASP A 20 -5.25 7.62 14.91
N GLY A 21 -5.36 7.36 16.21
CA GLY A 21 -6.60 6.92 16.85
C GLY A 21 -6.95 5.44 16.73
N LEU A 22 -6.17 4.62 16.00
CA LEU A 22 -6.34 3.16 16.01
C LEU A 22 -5.51 2.53 17.13
N PRO A 23 -6.12 1.81 18.10
CA PRO A 23 -5.35 1.14 19.16
C PRO A 23 -4.33 0.17 18.57
N PRO A 24 -3.04 0.21 18.97
CA PRO A 24 -1.99 -0.65 18.39
C PRO A 24 -2.32 -2.14 18.44
N LYS A 25 -3.01 -2.58 19.51
CA LYS A 25 -3.48 -3.96 19.66
C LYS A 25 -4.49 -4.36 18.59
N GLN A 26 -5.40 -3.46 18.20
CA GLN A 26 -6.38 -3.74 17.14
C GLN A 26 -5.70 -3.79 15.77
N ALA A 27 -4.75 -2.88 15.51
CA ALA A 27 -3.96 -2.89 14.28
C ALA A 27 -3.15 -4.21 14.14
N ALA A 28 -2.45 -4.63 15.20
CA ALA A 28 -1.70 -5.88 15.22
C ALA A 28 -2.60 -7.10 14.98
N GLN A 29 -3.75 -7.18 15.67
CA GLN A 29 -4.71 -8.27 15.48
C GLN A 29 -5.30 -8.30 14.07
N ALA A 30 -5.51 -7.14 13.43
CA ALA A 30 -5.94 -7.07 12.04
C ALA A 30 -4.87 -7.65 11.10
N VAL A 31 -3.61 -7.26 11.28
CA VAL A 31 -2.48 -7.80 10.50
C VAL A 31 -2.32 -9.31 10.69
N ASP A 32 -2.39 -9.81 11.93
CA ASP A 32 -2.26 -11.24 12.22
C ASP A 32 -3.36 -12.06 11.53
N ARG A 33 -4.61 -11.59 11.59
CA ARG A 33 -5.73 -12.21 10.87
C ARG A 33 -5.50 -12.19 9.36
N LEU A 34 -5.04 -11.08 8.81
CA LEU A 34 -4.75 -10.94 7.38
C LEU A 34 -3.67 -11.92 6.92
N ILE A 35 -2.59 -12.06 7.69
CA ILE A 35 -1.51 -13.02 7.40
C ILE A 35 -2.03 -14.46 7.47
N ALA A 36 -2.85 -14.78 8.48
CA ALA A 36 -3.45 -16.10 8.65
C ALA A 36 -4.40 -16.45 7.49
N SER A 37 -5.27 -15.51 7.09
CA SER A 37 -6.19 -15.69 5.96
C SER A 37 -5.48 -15.79 4.61
N TYR A 38 -4.32 -15.15 4.43
CA TYR A 38 -3.54 -15.24 3.19
C TYR A 38 -2.73 -16.54 3.10
N ARG A 39 -2.38 -17.16 4.23
CA ARG A 39 -1.59 -18.41 4.30
C ARG A 39 -2.42 -19.68 4.53
N GLY A 40 -3.67 -19.53 4.97
CA GLY A 40 -4.59 -20.64 5.18
C GLY A 40 -5.39 -20.98 3.92
N GLU A 41 -5.77 -22.24 3.77
CA GLU A 41 -6.65 -22.72 2.69
C GLU A 41 -8.13 -22.38 2.94
N THR A 42 -8.46 -21.73 4.06
CA THR A 42 -9.86 -21.55 4.49
C THR A 42 -10.58 -20.62 3.53
N PRO A 43 -11.55 -21.11 2.72
CA PRO A 43 -12.38 -20.25 1.90
C PRO A 43 -13.21 -19.41 2.86
N THR A 44 -12.87 -18.13 2.99
CA THR A 44 -13.67 -17.22 3.78
C THR A 44 -14.79 -16.71 2.87
N ASN A 45 -16.03 -17.09 3.17
CA ASN A 45 -17.22 -16.53 2.51
C ASN A 45 -17.46 -15.05 2.85
N ALA A 46 -16.56 -14.43 3.62
CA ALA A 46 -16.61 -13.04 4.04
C ALA A 46 -15.41 -12.28 3.47
N PRO A 47 -15.55 -11.00 3.12
CA PRO A 47 -14.44 -10.17 2.68
C PRO A 47 -13.27 -10.21 3.68
N ILE A 48 -12.04 -10.36 3.17
CA ILE A 48 -10.82 -10.38 4.01
C ILE A 48 -10.64 -9.06 4.76
N LEU A 49 -11.01 -7.94 4.13
CA LEU A 49 -11.04 -6.60 4.73
C LEU A 49 -12.48 -6.24 5.09
N ARG A 50 -12.82 -6.21 6.37
CA ARG A 50 -14.22 -6.13 6.85
C ARG A 50 -14.63 -4.74 7.32
N ASP A 51 -13.68 -3.97 7.82
CA ASP A 51 -13.93 -2.63 8.34
C ASP A 51 -12.72 -1.71 8.09
N ARG A 52 -12.89 -0.44 8.47
CA ARG A 52 -11.85 0.59 8.31
C ARG A 52 -10.56 0.22 9.03
N SER A 53 -10.62 -0.45 10.18
CA SER A 53 -9.43 -0.82 10.94
C SER A 53 -8.61 -1.89 10.21
N ASP A 54 -9.29 -2.90 9.63
CA ASP A 54 -8.66 -3.94 8.81
C ASP A 54 -8.00 -3.30 7.56
N VAL A 55 -8.68 -2.33 6.91
CA VAL A 55 -8.14 -1.63 5.72
C VAL A 55 -6.91 -0.77 6.06
N VAL A 56 -6.98 0.03 7.12
CA VAL A 56 -5.88 0.90 7.54
C VAL A 56 -4.67 0.07 7.97
N ALA A 57 -4.89 -1.00 8.74
CA ALA A 57 -3.82 -1.89 9.16
C ALA A 57 -3.17 -2.60 7.97
N TYR A 58 -3.96 -3.07 7.01
CA TYR A 58 -3.45 -3.67 5.78
C TYR A 58 -2.64 -2.69 4.93
N ALA A 59 -3.16 -1.46 4.76
CA ALA A 59 -2.48 -0.40 4.02
C ALA A 59 -1.13 -0.05 4.66
N ALA A 60 -1.11 0.17 5.98
CA ALA A 60 0.12 0.47 6.72
C ALA A 60 1.16 -0.65 6.63
N TYR A 61 0.71 -1.91 6.68
CA TYR A 61 1.58 -3.07 6.60
C TYR A 61 2.14 -3.31 5.19
N ARG A 62 1.33 -3.14 4.13
CA ARG A 62 1.69 -3.54 2.76
C ARG A 62 2.15 -2.41 1.86
N MET A 63 1.54 -1.23 1.94
CA MET A 63 1.80 -0.15 0.98
C MET A 63 3.27 0.27 0.91
N PRO A 64 4.03 0.41 2.03
CA PRO A 64 5.42 0.86 1.94
C PRO A 64 6.30 -0.08 1.10
N ALA A 65 6.15 -1.39 1.29
CA ALA A 65 6.93 -2.36 0.52
C ALA A 65 6.51 -2.40 -0.96
N THR A 66 5.20 -2.34 -1.24
CA THR A 66 4.70 -2.30 -2.63
C THR A 66 5.13 -1.01 -3.34
N PHE A 67 5.10 0.13 -2.65
CA PHE A 67 5.55 1.42 -3.19
C PHE A 67 7.02 1.34 -3.63
N GLU A 68 7.92 0.87 -2.76
CA GLU A 68 9.35 0.77 -3.10
C GLU A 68 9.60 -0.24 -4.24
N ALA A 69 8.86 -1.35 -4.27
CA ALA A 69 8.97 -2.34 -5.34
C ALA A 69 8.54 -1.76 -6.70
N VAL A 70 7.42 -1.04 -6.75
CA VAL A 70 6.93 -0.39 -7.98
C VAL A 70 7.90 0.69 -8.43
N ARG A 71 8.36 1.54 -7.50
CA ARG A 71 9.34 2.58 -7.81
C ARG A 71 10.62 1.99 -8.40
N SER A 72 11.16 0.94 -7.79
CA SER A 72 12.35 0.26 -8.30
C SER A 72 12.13 -0.33 -9.69
N ALA A 73 10.95 -0.87 -9.98
CA ALA A 73 10.62 -1.41 -11.29
C ALA A 73 10.49 -0.31 -12.35
N LEU A 74 9.88 0.82 -12.01
CA LEU A 74 9.78 1.99 -12.89
C LEU A 74 11.15 2.61 -13.17
N ASP A 75 12.01 2.75 -12.16
CA ASP A 75 13.38 3.23 -12.32
C ASP A 75 14.19 2.31 -13.27
N ALA A 76 14.05 0.99 -13.13
CA ALA A 76 14.68 0.03 -14.03
C ALA A 76 14.12 0.13 -15.47
N LEU A 77 12.83 0.38 -15.61
CA LEU A 77 12.16 0.51 -16.91
C LEU A 77 12.61 1.76 -17.67
N VAL A 78 12.84 2.88 -16.97
CA VAL A 78 13.46 4.08 -17.55
C VAL A 78 14.85 3.76 -18.13
N GLY A 79 15.65 2.97 -17.40
CA GLY A 79 16.96 2.53 -17.89
C GLY A 79 16.88 1.58 -19.10
N ALA A 80 15.87 0.71 -19.14
CA ALA A 80 15.68 -0.26 -20.22
C ALA A 80 15.05 0.34 -21.49
N ALA A 81 14.27 1.42 -21.35
CA ALA A 81 13.56 2.07 -22.45
C ALA A 81 13.65 3.61 -22.34
N PRO A 82 14.83 4.21 -22.60
CA PRO A 82 15.09 5.63 -22.33
C PRO A 82 14.24 6.59 -23.17
N ASP A 83 13.78 6.18 -24.35
CA ASP A 83 12.95 7.00 -25.23
C ASP A 83 11.44 6.83 -24.95
N TRP A 84 11.06 5.94 -24.03
CA TRP A 84 9.66 5.68 -23.70
C TRP A 84 9.17 6.67 -22.64
N SER A 85 8.24 7.55 -23.04
CA SER A 85 7.65 8.57 -22.17
C SER A 85 6.12 8.41 -22.12
N PRO A 86 5.59 7.52 -21.26
CA PRO A 86 4.16 7.32 -21.14
C PRO A 86 3.50 8.54 -20.47
N ALA A 87 2.42 9.05 -21.06
CA ALA A 87 1.65 10.16 -20.49
C ALA A 87 0.64 9.72 -19.42
N THR A 88 0.29 8.42 -19.39
CA THR A 88 -0.76 7.86 -18.53
C THR A 88 -0.37 6.50 -18.00
N HIS A 89 -0.78 6.18 -16.78
CA HIS A 89 -0.59 4.90 -16.13
C HIS A 89 -1.95 4.33 -15.69
N THR A 90 -2.23 3.08 -16.04
CA THR A 90 -3.41 2.34 -15.61
C THR A 90 -3.03 1.29 -14.56
N ASP A 91 -3.61 1.38 -13.37
CA ASP A 91 -3.38 0.45 -12.26
C ASP A 91 -4.56 -0.54 -12.14
N VAL A 92 -4.39 -1.74 -12.68
CA VAL A 92 -5.44 -2.77 -12.69
C VAL A 92 -5.41 -3.55 -11.37
N GLY A 93 -6.48 -3.45 -10.58
CA GLY A 93 -6.56 -4.10 -9.28
C GLY A 93 -5.68 -3.44 -8.22
N GLY A 94 -5.40 -2.14 -8.35
CA GLY A 94 -4.49 -1.38 -7.50
C GLY A 94 -4.75 -1.41 -5.99
N GLY A 95 -5.92 -1.88 -5.57
CA GLY A 95 -6.24 -2.15 -4.17
C GLY A 95 -6.08 -0.91 -3.28
N THR A 96 -5.01 -0.90 -2.48
CA THR A 96 -4.67 0.23 -1.59
C THR A 96 -4.13 1.46 -2.33
N GLY A 97 -3.84 1.34 -3.63
CA GLY A 97 -3.33 2.41 -4.48
C GLY A 97 -1.83 2.64 -4.38
N ALA A 98 -1.06 1.74 -3.76
CA ALA A 98 0.38 1.92 -3.52
C ALA A 98 1.18 2.23 -4.79
N ALA A 99 0.80 1.65 -5.95
CA ALA A 99 1.46 1.88 -7.22
C ALA A 99 1.24 3.30 -7.77
N SER A 100 0.13 3.95 -7.43
CA SER A 100 -0.13 5.34 -7.84
C SER A 100 0.66 6.37 -7.00
N TRP A 101 1.21 5.95 -5.86
CA TRP A 101 2.11 6.79 -5.07
C TRP A 101 3.56 6.74 -5.55
N ALA A 102 3.95 5.68 -6.26
CA ALA A 102 5.31 5.46 -6.78
C ALA A 102 5.61 6.41 -7.94
#